data_AF-A0A0J9SNP7-F1
#
_entry.id   AF-A0A0J9SNP7-F1
#
_cell.length_a   1.000
_cell.length_b   1.000
_cell.length_c   1.000
_cell.angle_alpha   90.00
_cell.angle_beta   90.00
_cell.angle_gamma   90.00
#
_symmetry.space_group_name_H-M   'P 1'
#
loop_
_entity.id
_entity.type
_entity.pdbx_description
1 polymer ?
#
loop_
_entity_poly.entity_id
_entity_poly.type
_entity_poly.pdbx_seq_one_letter_code
_entity_poly.pdbx_strand_id
1 'polypeptide(L)'
;MDIFNCQYCSVSPFDYILDFIYGEKPPKKEEKKSSNVTYDDSTSNNVSQVLSKAGDQVEKRSTNEILLLCRAWENYVHPRAKEYWKDSQQLQNILCKIANGITKNDDPILGDDYACVFWYGDKNKNDNCPIISVKKGNDNVETITYVNRVLIFLYADEASFQELQKKPKKAFTMACGNINCINLTHISLDD
;
A
#
# COMPACT_ATOMS: atom_id res chain seq x y z
N MET A 1 10.47 -26.98 -20.84
CA MET A 1 11.84 -26.57 -20.43
C MET A 1 11.93 -25.06 -20.58
N ASP A 2 11.64 -24.41 -19.46
CA ASP A 2 12.19 -23.16 -18.93
C ASP A 2 12.45 -21.99 -19.89
N ILE A 3 11.43 -21.14 -20.04
CA ILE A 3 11.57 -19.74 -20.48
C ILE A 3 10.93 -18.87 -19.40
N PHE A 4 11.51 -18.77 -18.21
CA PHE A 4 11.26 -17.67 -17.27
C PHE A 4 12.42 -17.57 -16.28
N ASN A 5 13.58 -17.15 -16.77
CA ASN A 5 14.65 -16.65 -15.90
C ASN A 5 14.75 -15.14 -16.12
N CYS A 6 13.82 -14.37 -15.52
CA CYS A 6 13.93 -12.92 -15.50
C CYS A 6 14.94 -12.54 -14.42
N GLN A 7 16.16 -12.24 -14.85
CA GLN A 7 17.28 -11.85 -13.99
C GLN A 7 17.17 -10.42 -13.42
N TYR A 8 16.00 -9.78 -13.58
CA TYR A 8 15.70 -8.40 -13.15
C TYR A 8 14.47 -8.27 -12.23
N CYS A 9 13.84 -9.38 -11.81
CA CYS A 9 12.72 -9.34 -10.84
C CYS A 9 13.16 -9.43 -9.36
N SER A 10 14.46 -9.38 -9.06
CA SER A 10 14.97 -9.62 -7.69
C SER A 10 15.63 -8.41 -7.02
N VAL A 11 15.44 -7.19 -7.51
CA VAL A 11 15.91 -6.00 -6.81
C VAL A 11 14.83 -4.93 -6.92
N SER A 12 14.22 -4.62 -5.77
CA SER A 12 13.12 -3.67 -5.69
C SER A 12 13.71 -2.27 -5.49
N PRO A 13 13.30 -1.26 -6.26
CA PRO A 13 13.93 0.08 -6.24
C PRO A 13 13.75 0.84 -4.91
N PHE A 14 13.03 0.25 -3.95
CA PHE A 14 12.89 0.71 -2.57
C PHE A 14 14.13 0.46 -1.71
N ASP A 15 15.17 -0.22 -2.20
CA ASP A 15 16.40 -0.45 -1.44
C ASP A 15 17.05 0.86 -0.93
N TYR A 16 16.79 2.01 -1.57
CA TYR A 16 17.23 3.31 -1.05
C TYR A 16 16.28 3.98 -0.04
N ILE A 17 14.97 3.69 -0.09
CA ILE A 17 14.03 4.05 1.00
C ILE A 17 14.36 3.20 2.22
N LEU A 18 14.68 1.93 1.99
CA LEU A 18 15.04 0.95 3.01
C LEU A 18 16.44 1.18 3.58
N ASP A 19 17.46 1.60 2.83
CA ASP A 19 18.79 1.92 3.37
C ASP A 19 18.80 3.17 4.27
N PHE A 20 17.96 4.17 3.96
CA PHE A 20 17.78 5.35 4.81
C PHE A 20 17.02 5.04 6.11
N ILE A 21 16.22 3.97 6.08
CA ILE A 21 15.40 3.52 7.20
C ILE A 21 16.10 2.42 8.03
N TYR A 22 16.90 1.56 7.40
CA TYR A 22 17.54 0.37 7.96
C TYR A 22 18.97 0.25 7.44
N GLY A 23 19.89 0.94 8.08
CA GLY A 23 21.30 0.80 7.75
C GLY A 23 21.87 -0.54 8.22
N GLU A 24 21.77 -1.61 7.43
CA GLU A 24 22.64 -2.78 7.55
C GLU A 24 22.90 -3.48 6.20
N LYS A 25 24.19 -3.78 5.94
CA LYS A 25 24.67 -4.46 4.73
C LYS A 25 24.24 -5.94 4.70
N PRO A 26 23.94 -6.51 3.53
CA PRO A 26 23.45 -7.89 3.43
C PRO A 26 24.53 -8.95 3.73
N PRO A 27 24.20 -10.06 4.42
CA PRO A 27 25.07 -11.22 4.56
C PRO A 27 25.04 -12.12 3.31
N LYS A 28 26.14 -12.84 3.07
CA LYS A 28 26.34 -13.75 1.93
C LYS A 28 25.42 -14.98 2.01
N LYS A 29 24.85 -15.38 0.86
CA LYS A 29 24.01 -16.59 0.68
C LYS A 29 24.85 -17.87 0.68
N GLU A 30 24.35 -18.91 1.34
CA GLU A 30 24.62 -20.32 1.05
C GLU A 30 23.31 -21.03 0.64
N GLU A 31 23.44 -22.04 -0.24
CA GLU A 31 22.35 -22.70 -0.98
C GLU A 31 21.92 -24.08 -0.44
N LYS A 32 20.63 -24.40 -0.70
CA LYS A 32 19.98 -25.73 -0.92
C LYS A 32 19.68 -26.60 0.32
N LYS A 33 18.57 -27.36 0.42
CA LYS A 33 17.87 -28.19 -0.59
C LYS A 33 16.47 -28.70 -0.13
N SER A 34 15.54 -28.80 -1.11
CA SER A 34 14.38 -29.70 -1.35
C SER A 34 13.64 -30.50 -0.24
N SER A 35 12.30 -30.54 -0.32
CA SER A 35 11.52 -31.76 -0.70
C SER A 35 10.00 -31.51 -0.81
N ASN A 36 9.34 -32.28 -1.70
CA ASN A 36 7.93 -32.23 -2.10
C ASN A 36 7.02 -33.10 -1.21
N VAL A 37 5.73 -32.73 -1.04
CA VAL A 37 4.59 -33.68 -0.89
C VAL A 37 3.29 -33.06 -1.45
N THR A 38 2.59 -33.82 -2.28
CA THR A 38 1.22 -33.64 -2.81
C THR A 38 0.22 -34.45 -1.99
N TYR A 39 -1.03 -33.99 -1.82
CA TYR A 39 -2.25 -34.84 -1.76
C TYR A 39 -3.52 -34.04 -2.11
N ASP A 40 -4.38 -34.65 -2.94
CA ASP A 40 -5.79 -34.33 -3.21
C ASP A 40 -6.68 -34.52 -1.98
N ASP A 41 -7.84 -33.83 -1.89
CA ASP A 41 -9.19 -34.45 -1.88
C ASP A 41 -10.35 -33.47 -1.57
N SER A 42 -11.30 -33.39 -2.50
CA SER A 42 -12.78 -33.33 -2.39
C SER A 42 -13.57 -32.43 -1.40
N THR A 43 -14.44 -31.63 -2.03
CA THR A 43 -15.92 -31.57 -1.86
C THR A 43 -16.56 -30.91 -0.62
N SER A 44 -17.23 -29.76 -0.81
CA SER A 44 -18.72 -29.62 -0.77
C SER A 44 -19.24 -28.17 -0.62
N ASN A 45 -20.15 -27.84 -1.53
CA ASN A 45 -21.26 -26.89 -1.54
C ASN A 45 -21.49 -25.96 -0.33
N ASN A 46 -21.65 -24.66 -0.59
CA ASN A 46 -22.98 -24.05 -0.39
C ASN A 46 -23.19 -22.76 -1.18
N VAL A 47 -24.36 -22.73 -1.82
CA VAL A 47 -24.94 -21.63 -2.56
C VAL A 47 -25.33 -20.55 -1.57
N SER A 48 -24.82 -19.34 -1.75
CA SER A 48 -25.51 -18.14 -1.28
C SER A 48 -25.43 -17.10 -2.38
N GLN A 49 -26.55 -17.08 -3.09
CA GLN A 49 -26.95 -16.19 -4.15
C GLN A 49 -27.01 -14.76 -3.59
N VAL A 50 -25.87 -14.07 -3.56
CA VAL A 50 -25.86 -12.63 -3.31
C VAL A 50 -26.23 -11.96 -4.61
N LEU A 51 -27.43 -11.37 -4.63
CA LEU A 51 -27.89 -10.49 -5.69
C LEU A 51 -26.82 -9.42 -5.93
N SER A 52 -26.11 -9.53 -7.05
CA SER A 52 -25.27 -8.47 -7.58
C SER A 52 -26.18 -7.33 -8.02
N LYS A 53 -26.44 -6.41 -7.09
CA LYS A 53 -27.14 -5.16 -7.35
C LYS A 53 -26.31 -4.38 -8.37
N ALA A 54 -26.98 -3.88 -9.40
CA ALA A 54 -26.43 -3.09 -10.50
C ALA A 54 -25.52 -1.97 -9.97
N GLY A 55 -24.39 -1.76 -10.66
CA GLY A 55 -23.24 -0.98 -10.19
C GLY A 55 -23.58 0.36 -9.56
N ASP A 56 -23.26 0.47 -8.27
CA ASP A 56 -23.01 1.77 -7.65
C ASP A 56 -21.85 2.42 -8.39
N GLN A 57 -22.17 3.45 -9.17
CA GLN A 57 -21.17 4.37 -9.70
C GLN A 57 -20.54 5.05 -8.48
N VAL A 58 -19.31 4.65 -8.16
CA VAL A 58 -18.55 5.24 -7.04
C VAL A 58 -18.41 6.74 -7.29
N GLU A 59 -19.06 7.56 -6.47
CA GLU A 59 -19.00 9.02 -6.63
C GLU A 59 -17.57 9.50 -6.35
N LYS A 60 -16.96 10.14 -7.35
CA LYS A 60 -15.60 10.67 -7.29
C LYS A 60 -15.60 12.15 -6.96
N ARG A 61 -14.54 12.59 -6.29
CA ARG A 61 -14.25 14.00 -6.05
C ARG A 61 -13.91 14.71 -7.36
N SER A 62 -14.32 15.96 -7.47
CA SER A 62 -13.79 16.88 -8.47
C SER A 62 -12.32 17.21 -8.19
N THR A 63 -11.61 17.73 -9.19
CA THR A 63 -10.21 18.14 -9.04
C THR A 63 -10.01 19.16 -7.92
N ASN A 64 -10.94 20.11 -7.75
CA ASN A 64 -10.85 21.12 -6.70
C ASN A 64 -11.03 20.52 -5.30
N GLU A 65 -11.98 19.59 -5.14
CA GLU A 65 -12.17 18.87 -3.88
C GLU A 65 -10.95 18.03 -3.52
N ILE A 66 -10.33 17.36 -4.50
CA ILE A 66 -9.08 16.62 -4.31
C ILE A 66 -7.98 17.57 -3.80
N LEU A 67 -7.77 18.71 -4.46
CA LEU A 67 -6.72 19.66 -4.07
C LEU A 67 -6.94 20.22 -2.65
N LEU A 68 -8.18 20.50 -2.27
CA LEU A 68 -8.52 20.93 -0.90
C LEU A 68 -8.23 19.84 0.12
N LEU A 69 -8.58 18.58 -0.19
CA LEU A 69 -8.31 17.44 0.68
C LEU A 69 -6.81 17.20 0.86
N CYS A 70 -6.04 17.22 -0.24
CA CYS A 70 -4.58 17.09 -0.19
C CYS A 70 -3.95 18.19 0.66
N ARG A 71 -4.43 19.44 0.54
CA ARG A 71 -3.95 20.56 1.36
C ARG A 71 -4.26 20.36 2.84
N ALA A 72 -5.40 19.76 3.19
CA ALA A 72 -5.70 19.42 4.57
C ALA A 72 -4.72 18.36 5.10
N TRP A 73 -4.52 17.29 4.33
CA TRP A 73 -3.60 16.20 4.66
C TRP A 73 -2.13 16.61 4.76
N GLU A 74 -1.67 17.56 3.94
CA GLU A 74 -0.26 18.03 3.92
C GLU A 74 0.21 18.57 5.28
N ASN A 75 -0.71 19.14 6.08
CA ASN A 75 -0.40 19.66 7.42
C ASN A 75 0.00 18.56 8.40
N TYR A 76 -0.44 17.33 8.16
CA TYR A 76 -0.19 16.17 9.01
C TYR A 76 0.91 15.25 8.47
N VAL A 77 1.45 15.55 7.27
CA VAL A 77 2.54 14.76 6.70
C VAL A 77 3.77 14.89 7.58
N HIS A 78 4.28 13.73 8.00
CA HIS A 78 5.45 13.59 8.85
C HIS A 78 6.71 14.19 8.18
N PRO A 79 7.62 14.85 8.93
CA PRO A 79 8.87 15.40 8.40
C PRO A 79 9.68 14.42 7.55
N ARG A 80 9.73 13.14 7.94
CA ARG A 80 10.39 12.05 7.18
C ARG A 80 10.00 12.02 5.70
N ALA A 81 8.73 12.23 5.40
CA ALA A 81 8.21 12.19 4.04
C ALA A 81 8.53 13.47 3.26
N LYS A 82 8.51 14.62 3.94
CA LYS A 82 8.91 15.92 3.36
C LYS A 82 10.40 15.95 3.02
N GLU A 83 11.24 15.32 3.84
CA GLU A 83 12.67 15.18 3.57
C GLU A 83 12.96 14.23 2.40
N TYR A 84 12.15 13.18 2.27
CA TYR A 84 12.28 12.20 1.19
C TYR A 84 11.78 12.75 -0.16
N TRP A 85 10.59 13.36 -0.20
CA TRP A 85 10.04 14.07 -1.36
C TRP A 85 10.22 15.57 -1.18
N LYS A 86 11.46 16.04 -1.38
CA LYS A 86 11.83 17.46 -1.26
C LYS A 86 11.06 18.38 -2.21
N ASP A 87 10.64 17.82 -3.34
CA ASP A 87 9.74 18.49 -4.27
C ASP A 87 8.29 18.38 -3.79
N SER A 88 7.72 19.51 -3.34
CA SER A 88 6.32 19.63 -2.93
C SER A 88 5.35 19.11 -4.00
N GLN A 89 5.69 19.23 -5.29
CA GLN A 89 4.84 18.71 -6.36
C GLN A 89 4.77 17.18 -6.36
N GLN A 90 5.86 16.48 -6.01
CA GLN A 90 5.86 15.02 -5.92
C GLN A 90 5.00 14.52 -4.77
N LEU A 91 5.15 15.12 -3.58
CA LEU A 91 4.31 14.81 -2.44
C LEU A 91 2.84 15.06 -2.78
N GLN A 92 2.52 16.22 -3.35
CA GLN A 92 1.17 16.56 -3.76
C GLN A 92 0.59 15.56 -4.77
N ASN A 93 1.40 15.08 -5.73
CA ASN A 93 0.97 14.07 -6.69
C ASN A 93 0.60 12.74 -6.00
N ILE A 94 1.34 12.34 -4.97
CA ILE A 94 1.03 11.13 -4.20
C ILE A 94 -0.29 11.31 -3.44
N LEU A 95 -0.47 12.45 -2.75
CA LEU A 95 -1.71 12.75 -2.05
C LEU A 95 -2.92 12.76 -3.00
N CYS A 96 -2.79 13.40 -4.17
CA CYS A 96 -3.84 13.42 -5.19
C CYS A 96 -4.18 12.02 -5.70
N LYS A 97 -3.18 11.15 -5.90
CA LYS A 97 -3.40 9.75 -6.30
C LYS A 97 -4.19 8.98 -5.23
N ILE A 98 -3.88 9.18 -3.95
CA ILE A 98 -4.61 8.56 -2.83
C ILE A 98 -6.07 9.09 -2.80
N ALA A 99 -6.25 10.41 -2.84
CA ALA A 99 -7.56 11.06 -2.81
C ALA A 99 -8.46 10.65 -4.00
N ASN A 100 -7.88 10.43 -5.18
CA ASN A 100 -8.62 9.99 -6.36
C ASN A 100 -9.02 8.50 -6.29
N GLY A 101 -8.29 7.69 -5.53
CA GLY A 101 -8.56 6.25 -5.40
C GLY A 101 -9.63 5.90 -4.37
N ILE A 102 -10.18 6.87 -3.64
CA ILE A 102 -11.28 6.68 -2.68
C ILE A 102 -12.59 7.33 -3.16
N THR A 103 -13.67 7.23 -2.38
CA THR A 103 -14.94 7.89 -2.70
C THR A 103 -14.97 9.32 -2.17
N LYS A 104 -15.93 10.12 -2.63
CA LYS A 104 -16.08 11.54 -2.27
C LYS A 104 -16.25 11.83 -0.77
N ASN A 105 -16.78 10.90 -0.01
CA ASN A 105 -17.10 11.11 1.41
C ASN A 105 -16.09 10.46 2.36
N ASP A 106 -15.13 9.72 1.83
CA ASP A 106 -14.17 8.97 2.64
C ASP A 106 -12.89 9.75 2.89
N ASP A 107 -12.32 9.64 4.09
CA ASP A 107 -11.00 10.19 4.44
C ASP A 107 -10.24 9.16 5.29
N PRO A 108 -9.14 8.56 4.79
CA PRO A 108 -8.38 7.54 5.51
C PRO A 108 -7.42 8.11 6.57
N ILE A 109 -7.31 9.44 6.70
CA ILE A 109 -6.32 10.11 7.55
C ILE A 109 -7.02 10.91 8.65
N LEU A 110 -8.04 11.71 8.30
CA LEU A 110 -8.77 12.60 9.21
C LEU A 110 -10.25 12.22 9.37
N GLY A 111 -10.66 11.08 8.80
CA GLY A 111 -12.03 10.58 8.85
C GLY A 111 -12.37 9.85 10.15
N ASP A 112 -13.44 9.05 10.09
CA ASP A 112 -13.93 8.26 11.21
C ASP A 112 -13.08 6.99 11.43
N ASP A 113 -12.56 6.81 12.63
CA ASP A 113 -11.78 5.64 13.05
C ASP A 113 -12.58 4.33 13.05
N TYR A 114 -13.91 4.39 13.06
CA TYR A 114 -14.76 3.19 13.03
C TYR A 114 -15.18 2.78 11.63
N ALA A 115 -15.03 3.67 10.63
CA ALA A 115 -15.49 3.43 9.27
C ALA A 115 -14.35 2.94 8.36
N CYS A 116 -14.64 1.92 7.54
CA CYS A 116 -13.71 1.49 6.50
C CYS A 116 -13.65 2.54 5.37
N VAL A 117 -12.45 2.78 4.86
CA VAL A 117 -12.23 3.60 3.66
C VAL A 117 -11.73 2.71 2.55
N PHE A 118 -12.54 2.50 1.51
CA PHE A 118 -12.23 1.52 0.46
C PHE A 118 -11.42 2.11 -0.68
N TRP A 119 -10.43 1.34 -1.14
CA TRP A 119 -9.65 1.63 -2.33
C TRP A 119 -10.32 1.12 -3.60
N TYR A 120 -10.43 2.01 -4.57
CA TYR A 120 -10.98 1.80 -5.92
C TYR A 120 -9.96 2.09 -7.03
N GLY A 121 -8.69 2.32 -6.67
CA GLY A 121 -7.60 2.44 -7.64
C GLY A 121 -6.99 1.09 -8.00
N ASP A 122 -5.74 1.13 -8.45
CA ASP A 122 -5.02 -0.06 -8.91
C ASP A 122 -4.81 -1.10 -7.79
N LYS A 123 -4.82 -2.37 -8.19
CA LYS A 123 -4.56 -3.51 -7.30
C LYS A 123 -3.46 -4.39 -7.87
N ASN A 124 -2.65 -4.97 -6.99
CA ASN A 124 -1.66 -5.94 -7.40
C ASN A 124 -2.35 -7.21 -7.90
N LYS A 125 -1.93 -7.71 -9.06
CA LYS A 125 -2.53 -8.88 -9.71
C LYS A 125 -2.35 -10.18 -8.93
N ASN A 126 -1.33 -10.26 -8.07
CA ASN A 126 -0.97 -11.50 -7.39
C ASN A 126 -1.71 -11.68 -6.06
N ASP A 127 -1.86 -10.62 -5.27
CA ASP A 127 -2.47 -10.66 -3.93
C ASP A 127 -3.74 -9.81 -3.81
N ASN A 128 -4.15 -9.12 -4.88
CA ASN A 128 -5.31 -8.24 -4.94
C ASN A 128 -5.27 -7.06 -3.95
N CYS A 129 -4.10 -6.74 -3.39
CA CYS A 129 -3.94 -5.64 -2.44
C CYS A 129 -3.88 -4.27 -3.16
N PRO A 130 -4.36 -3.18 -2.52
CA PRO A 130 -4.23 -1.81 -3.01
C PRO A 130 -2.77 -1.40 -3.31
N ILE A 131 -2.51 -0.91 -4.53
CA ILE A 131 -1.21 -0.39 -4.93
C ILE A 131 -1.29 1.03 -5.49
N ILE A 132 -0.14 1.69 -5.49
CA ILE A 132 0.05 3.05 -6.00
C ILE A 132 1.44 3.20 -6.62
N SER A 133 1.54 3.97 -7.70
CA SER A 133 2.84 4.37 -8.27
C SER A 133 3.36 5.66 -7.64
N VAL A 134 4.60 5.63 -7.16
CA VAL A 134 5.29 6.75 -6.51
C VAL A 134 6.64 7.01 -7.17
N LYS A 135 7.02 8.27 -7.31
CA LYS A 135 8.37 8.65 -7.75
C LYS A 135 9.34 8.55 -6.58
N LYS A 136 10.53 8.04 -6.85
CA LYS A 136 11.56 7.80 -5.84
C LYS A 136 12.38 9.09 -5.58
N GLY A 137 11.96 9.89 -4.61
CA GLY A 137 12.65 11.14 -4.26
C GLY A 137 12.99 11.98 -5.50
N ASN A 138 14.24 12.42 -5.64
CA ASN A 138 14.67 13.21 -6.80
C ASN A 138 14.86 12.42 -8.10
N ASP A 139 14.77 11.08 -8.08
CA ASP A 139 14.89 10.25 -9.28
C ASP A 139 13.57 10.28 -10.08
N ASN A 140 13.64 10.37 -11.41
CA ASN A 140 12.47 10.30 -12.30
C ASN A 140 11.92 8.86 -12.48
N VAL A 141 12.29 7.92 -11.60
CA VAL A 141 11.86 6.53 -11.66
C VAL A 141 10.57 6.37 -10.85
N GLU A 142 9.49 5.98 -11.52
CA GLU A 142 8.26 5.54 -10.86
C GLU A 142 8.39 4.09 -10.37
N THR A 143 7.89 3.85 -9.17
CA THR A 143 7.92 2.57 -8.48
C THR A 143 6.52 2.23 -7.97
N ILE A 144 6.14 0.95 -8.00
CA ILE A 144 4.83 0.50 -7.52
C ILE A 144 5.00 -0.07 -6.11
N THR A 145 4.13 0.33 -5.19
CA THR A 145 4.09 -0.19 -3.81
C THR A 145 2.66 -0.22 -3.28
N TYR A 146 2.48 -0.71 -2.05
CA TYR A 146 1.17 -0.80 -1.40
C TYR A 146 0.73 0.52 -0.79
N VAL A 147 -0.56 0.85 -0.92
CA VAL A 147 -1.13 2.11 -0.43
C VAL A 147 -0.94 2.25 1.08
N ASN A 148 -1.20 1.19 1.85
CA ASN A 148 -1.06 1.22 3.30
C ASN A 148 0.39 1.45 3.77
N ARG A 149 1.40 1.02 3.00
CA ARG A 149 2.81 1.34 3.28
C ARG A 149 3.12 2.81 3.07
N VAL A 150 2.55 3.41 2.02
CA VAL A 150 2.70 4.85 1.76
C VAL A 150 2.03 5.66 2.86
N LEU A 151 0.84 5.27 3.31
CA LEU A 151 0.14 5.94 4.42
C LEU A 151 0.93 5.91 5.72
N ILE A 152 1.50 4.75 6.08
CA ILE A 152 2.38 4.62 7.24
C ILE A 152 3.62 5.52 7.12
N PHE A 153 4.25 5.57 5.95
CA PHE A 153 5.40 6.45 5.73
C PHE A 153 5.03 7.94 5.84
N LEU A 154 3.83 8.32 5.37
CA LEU A 154 3.36 9.69 5.37
C LEU A 154 2.91 10.17 6.77
N TYR A 155 2.25 9.31 7.55
CA TYR A 155 1.44 9.77 8.70
C TYR A 155 1.70 9.02 10.01
N ALA A 156 2.31 7.84 9.99
CA ALA A 156 2.57 7.13 11.24
C ALA A 156 3.56 7.93 12.11
N ASP A 157 3.29 7.90 13.41
CA ASP A 157 4.23 8.37 14.41
C ASP A 157 5.52 7.54 14.38
N GLU A 158 6.57 8.02 15.05
CA GLU A 158 7.87 7.36 15.00
C GLU A 158 7.82 5.93 15.53
N ALA A 159 7.12 5.70 16.64
CA ALA A 159 7.05 4.39 17.28
C ALA A 159 6.38 3.36 16.35
N SER A 160 5.19 3.67 15.84
CA SER A 160 4.44 2.75 14.96
C SER A 160 5.18 2.55 13.63
N PHE A 161 5.80 3.60 13.10
CA PHE A 161 6.59 3.50 11.87
C PHE A 161 7.76 2.52 12.05
N GLN A 162 8.55 2.65 13.12
CA GLN A 162 9.70 1.78 13.38
C GLN A 162 9.29 0.32 13.63
N GLU A 163 8.12 0.08 14.21
CA GLU A 163 7.58 -1.26 14.40
C GLU A 163 7.11 -1.88 13.08
N LEU A 164 6.25 -1.17 12.34
CA LEU A 164 5.63 -1.66 11.12
C LEU A 164 6.63 -1.92 10.00
N GLN A 165 7.72 -1.16 9.95
CA GLN A 165 8.76 -1.41 8.97
C GLN A 165 9.50 -2.74 9.18
N LYS A 166 9.51 -3.31 10.41
CA LYS A 166 10.17 -4.60 10.69
C LYS A 166 9.45 -5.76 10.01
N LYS A 167 8.18 -5.54 9.66
CA LYS A 167 7.33 -6.54 9.01
C LYS A 167 7.79 -6.85 7.58
N PRO A 168 7.49 -8.06 7.06
CA PRO A 168 7.82 -8.43 5.68
C PRO A 168 7.31 -7.42 4.67
N LYS A 169 8.06 -7.18 3.57
CA LYS A 169 7.77 -6.19 2.51
C LYS A 169 6.53 -6.51 1.65
N LYS A 170 5.39 -6.82 2.28
CA LYS A 170 4.06 -7.05 1.71
C LYS A 170 3.06 -6.02 2.23
N ALA A 171 1.85 -5.96 1.68
CA ALA A 171 0.79 -5.11 2.23
C ALA A 171 0.58 -5.43 3.72
N PHE A 172 0.34 -4.41 4.54
CA PHE A 172 -0.10 -4.65 5.92
C PHE A 172 -1.49 -5.27 5.95
N THR A 173 -1.73 -6.11 6.94
CA THR A 173 -3.07 -6.60 7.28
C THR A 173 -3.88 -5.46 7.90
N MET A 174 -5.20 -5.50 7.68
CA MET A 174 -6.12 -4.51 8.24
C MET A 174 -6.88 -5.16 9.41
N ALA A 175 -6.96 -4.48 10.56
CA ALA A 175 -7.68 -4.93 11.74
C ALA A 175 -9.19 -5.13 11.48
N CYS A 176 -9.76 -4.41 10.52
CA CYS A 176 -11.14 -4.60 10.07
C CYS A 176 -11.34 -5.84 9.17
N GLY A 177 -10.27 -6.56 8.82
CA GLY A 177 -10.30 -7.77 8.00
C GLY A 177 -10.53 -7.53 6.50
N ASN A 178 -10.72 -6.29 6.05
CA ASN A 178 -10.96 -5.98 4.64
C ASN A 178 -9.68 -5.50 3.93
N ILE A 179 -9.19 -6.29 2.98
CA ILE A 179 -7.96 -6.00 2.22
C ILE A 179 -8.03 -4.71 1.39
N ASN A 180 -9.23 -4.21 1.08
CA ASN A 180 -9.41 -2.98 0.32
C ASN A 180 -9.52 -1.76 1.23
N CYS A 181 -9.61 -1.93 2.55
CA CYS A 181 -9.56 -0.81 3.47
C CYS A 181 -8.17 -0.17 3.44
N ILE A 182 -8.11 1.15 3.41
CA ILE A 182 -6.88 1.92 3.55
C ILE A 182 -6.96 2.94 4.68
N ASN A 183 -7.94 2.84 5.58
CA ASN A 183 -8.01 3.70 6.75
C ASN A 183 -6.76 3.49 7.61
N LEU A 184 -6.03 4.57 7.92
CA LEU A 184 -4.77 4.54 8.64
C LEU A 184 -4.91 3.87 10.01
N THR A 185 -6.01 4.14 10.72
CA THR A 185 -6.26 3.58 12.06
C THR A 185 -6.73 2.13 12.04
N HIS A 186 -7.01 1.58 10.84
CA HIS A 186 -7.34 0.17 10.65
C HIS A 186 -6.12 -0.69 10.32
N ILE A 187 -4.91 -0.13 10.20
CA ILE A 187 -3.70 -0.92 9.92
C ILE A 187 -3.33 -1.73 11.15
N SER A 188 -3.21 -3.05 10.99
CA SER A 188 -2.87 -3.96 12.08
C SER A 188 -1.39 -3.89 12.44
N LEU A 189 -1.10 -3.67 13.72
CA LEU A 189 0.23 -3.85 14.29
C LEU A 189 0.55 -5.34 14.49
N ASP A 190 -0.47 -6.20 14.53
CA ASP A 190 -0.36 -7.67 14.64
C ASP A 190 -0.38 -8.34 13.26
N ASP A 191 0.09 -9.60 13.20
CA ASP A 191 0.11 -10.42 11.97
C ASP A 191 -1.16 -11.25 11.77
#